data_AF-A0A0F9RMQ5-F1
#
_entry.id   AF-A0A0F9RMQ5-F1
#
_cell.length_a   1.000
_cell.length_b   1.000
_cell.length_c   1.000
_cell.angle_alpha   90.00
_cell.angle_beta   90.00
_cell.angle_gamma   90.00
#
_symmetry.space_group_name_H-M   'P 1'
#
loop_
_entity.id
_entity.type
_entity.pdbx_description
1 polymer ?
#
loop_
_entity_poly.entity_id
_entity_poly.type
_entity_poly.pdbx_seq_one_letter_code
_entity_poly.pdbx_strand_id
1 'polypeptide(L)'
;MQLLNVGNDIDDFCAQRIKEGFHLEYKADFSDRLKRVICAFANTWGGTILIGVGEDEEGRPKAPVKGIPFKKGLDTRVTSIIVDNIYPPVFCDKYVVTFNRNGTDRAVVVIQVPQSDMTPHALNDREDVYIRTDDRNKLERRANIERIEWLLDRRRKSAELKQRIYLDATDRLETIYKRPHLWWDKEKDAPHSPKFALATFSAVPSFPYILDTSVDVISNLCRSKSLCSYDYHGVVHGDFPELYSQKITQESVIDYHYTERGNGLRYCEFSMYGLFLYQEPLLWHTQQGGVSTGIISCLHVIGRLDQFLEVARKFYDEINVWGLIDLRLKIDNIFGNTISLHDDWSFDEGRISHQPDLDVKRSVYKDELKTKRVDILKGIIQEFCFTFNTKVTDNAVETYLKRYGRLDIFEGNTDSSRA
;
A
#
# COMPACT_ATOMS: atom_id res chain seq x y z
N MET A 1 5.76 -18.83 -21.73
CA MET A 1 5.00 -17.57 -21.91
C MET A 1 3.91 -17.83 -22.94
N GLN A 2 2.73 -18.26 -22.49
CA GLN A 2 1.58 -18.46 -23.38
C GLN A 2 0.97 -17.08 -23.63
N LEU A 3 1.19 -16.55 -24.83
CA LEU A 3 0.42 -15.43 -25.35
C LEU A 3 -1.03 -15.93 -25.48
N LEU A 4 -1.88 -15.61 -24.51
CA LEU A 4 -3.32 -15.63 -24.72
C LEU A 4 -3.60 -14.77 -25.96
N ASN A 5 -4.42 -15.27 -26.89
CA ASN A 5 -4.84 -14.55 -28.08
C ASN A 5 -5.81 -13.41 -27.69
N VAL A 6 -5.30 -12.38 -26.99
CA VAL A 6 -6.12 -11.30 -26.38
C VAL A 6 -6.89 -10.48 -27.45
N GLY A 7 -6.44 -10.51 -28.71
CA GLY A 7 -7.17 -9.89 -29.82
C GLY A 7 -8.56 -10.48 -30.06
N ASN A 8 -8.73 -11.79 -29.83
CA ASN A 8 -10.02 -12.45 -29.97
C ASN A 8 -10.99 -12.06 -28.85
N ASP A 9 -10.49 -11.90 -27.62
CA ASP A 9 -11.33 -11.59 -26.45
C ASP A 9 -12.07 -10.24 -26.60
N ILE A 10 -11.45 -9.24 -27.23
CA ILE A 10 -12.08 -7.94 -27.48
C ILE A 10 -13.13 -8.03 -28.58
N ASP A 11 -12.84 -8.74 -29.67
CA ASP A 11 -13.80 -8.94 -30.75
C ASP A 11 -15.00 -9.77 -30.23
N ASP A 12 -14.77 -10.79 -29.41
CA ASP A 12 -15.80 -11.61 -28.76
C ASP A 12 -16.65 -10.80 -27.78
N PHE A 13 -16.03 -9.95 -26.95
CA PHE A 13 -16.75 -9.02 -26.08
C PHE A 13 -17.61 -8.03 -26.90
N CYS A 14 -17.05 -7.44 -27.96
CA CYS A 14 -17.78 -6.50 -28.81
C CYS A 14 -18.90 -7.19 -29.62
N ALA A 15 -18.74 -8.46 -29.96
CA ALA A 15 -19.76 -9.26 -30.63
C ALA A 15 -21.03 -9.47 -29.78
N GLN A 16 -20.91 -9.38 -28.45
CA GLN A 16 -22.07 -9.40 -27.53
C GLN A 16 -22.94 -8.14 -27.67
N ARG A 17 -22.47 -7.09 -28.36
CA ARG A 17 -23.21 -5.86 -28.64
C ARG A 17 -23.81 -5.22 -27.38
N ILE A 18 -23.07 -5.33 -26.27
CA ILE A 18 -23.43 -4.72 -24.98
C ILE A 18 -23.51 -3.21 -25.17
N LYS A 19 -24.61 -2.62 -24.71
CA LYS A 19 -24.81 -1.18 -24.81
C LYS A 19 -23.99 -0.46 -23.73
N GLU A 20 -23.47 0.72 -24.05
CA GLU A 20 -22.92 1.65 -23.06
C GLU A 20 -23.91 1.90 -21.92
N GLY A 21 -23.38 2.21 -20.74
CA GLY A 21 -24.22 2.49 -19.59
C GLY A 21 -23.42 2.82 -18.35
N PHE A 22 -23.96 2.46 -17.19
CA PHE A 22 -23.43 2.86 -15.89
C PHE A 22 -21.99 2.46 -15.62
N HIS A 23 -21.51 1.38 -16.23
CA HIS A 23 -20.18 0.80 -15.98
C HIS A 23 -19.37 0.57 -17.26
N LEU A 24 -19.85 1.03 -18.43
CA LEU A 24 -19.21 0.76 -19.71
C LEU A 24 -19.27 1.96 -20.62
N GLU A 25 -18.13 2.29 -21.22
CA GLU A 25 -17.98 3.38 -22.18
C GLU A 25 -17.07 2.94 -23.34
N TYR A 26 -17.48 3.22 -24.56
CA TYR A 26 -16.71 3.09 -25.78
C TYR A 26 -16.25 4.45 -26.29
N LYS A 27 -15.01 4.54 -26.75
CA LYS A 27 -14.48 5.73 -27.43
C LYS A 27 -13.66 5.30 -28.64
N ALA A 28 -13.98 5.84 -29.80
CA ALA A 28 -13.27 5.51 -31.03
C ALA A 28 -11.78 5.91 -30.99
N ASP A 29 -11.45 6.98 -30.26
CA ASP A 29 -10.09 7.47 -30.02
C ASP A 29 -10.02 8.23 -28.68
N PHE A 30 -8.82 8.62 -28.27
CA PHE A 30 -8.59 9.55 -27.17
C PHE A 30 -9.29 10.87 -27.45
N SER A 31 -10.17 11.27 -26.53
CA SER A 31 -10.92 12.52 -26.61
C SER A 31 -10.76 13.34 -25.34
N ASP A 32 -10.99 14.65 -25.42
CA ASP A 32 -10.97 15.55 -24.27
C ASP A 32 -12.06 15.22 -23.23
N ARG A 33 -13.06 14.42 -23.61
CA ARG A 33 -14.09 13.92 -22.69
C ARG A 33 -13.61 12.77 -21.82
N LEU A 34 -12.51 12.09 -22.17
CA LEU A 34 -12.02 10.93 -21.42
C LEU A 34 -11.83 11.26 -19.93
N LYS A 35 -11.25 12.42 -19.61
CA LYS A 35 -11.07 12.90 -18.23
C LYS A 35 -12.39 13.06 -17.47
N ARG A 36 -13.46 13.50 -18.15
CA ARG A 36 -14.81 13.62 -17.57
C ARG A 36 -15.41 12.26 -17.27
N VAL A 37 -15.25 11.30 -18.18
CA VAL A 37 -15.74 9.92 -18.01
C VAL A 37 -15.00 9.24 -16.85
N ILE A 38 -13.67 9.33 -16.79
CA ILE A 38 -12.86 8.77 -15.69
C ILE A 38 -13.28 9.40 -14.35
N CYS A 39 -13.39 10.73 -14.29
CA CYS A 39 -13.84 11.46 -13.10
C CYS A 39 -15.25 11.01 -12.67
N ALA A 40 -16.18 10.89 -13.62
CA ALA A 40 -17.55 10.45 -13.37
C ALA A 40 -17.62 9.03 -12.80
N PHE A 41 -16.89 8.08 -13.38
CA PHE A 41 -16.82 6.71 -12.88
C PHE A 41 -16.24 6.64 -11.46
N ALA A 42 -15.11 7.32 -11.23
CA ALA A 42 -14.46 7.37 -9.93
C ALA A 42 -15.40 7.92 -8.84
N ASN A 43 -16.19 8.95 -9.17
CA ASN A 43 -17.16 9.55 -8.25
C ASN A 43 -18.45 8.76 -8.03
N THR A 44 -18.73 7.72 -8.82
CA THR A 44 -19.97 6.96 -8.69
C THR A 44 -19.74 5.50 -8.38
N TRP A 45 -19.58 4.63 -9.38
CA TRP A 45 -19.55 3.17 -9.20
C TRP A 45 -18.38 2.49 -9.90
N GLY A 46 -17.40 3.27 -10.37
CA GLY A 46 -16.39 2.75 -11.29
C GLY A 46 -16.98 2.34 -12.64
N GLY A 47 -16.14 1.77 -13.49
CA GLY A 47 -16.53 1.29 -14.81
C GLY A 47 -15.33 0.95 -15.68
N THR A 48 -15.62 0.49 -16.90
CA THR A 48 -14.64 0.13 -17.91
C THR A 48 -14.78 1.05 -19.12
N ILE A 49 -13.66 1.57 -19.61
CA ILE A 49 -13.58 2.37 -20.83
C ILE A 49 -12.77 1.60 -21.87
N LEU A 50 -13.27 1.47 -23.09
CA LEU A 50 -12.53 0.90 -24.22
C LEU A 50 -12.23 2.00 -25.25
N ILE A 51 -10.96 2.34 -25.41
CA ILE A 51 -10.49 3.27 -26.44
C ILE A 51 -10.07 2.50 -27.69
N GLY A 52 -10.51 2.92 -28.86
CA GLY A 52 -10.37 2.20 -30.14
C GLY A 52 -11.64 1.46 -30.56
N VAL A 53 -12.70 1.53 -29.77
CA VAL A 53 -14.01 0.97 -30.05
C VAL A 53 -14.99 2.12 -30.24
N GLY A 54 -15.53 2.28 -31.45
CA GLY A 54 -16.59 3.26 -31.69
C GLY A 54 -17.96 2.68 -31.32
N GLU A 55 -18.95 3.53 -31.12
CA GLU A 55 -20.34 3.15 -30.85
C GLU A 55 -21.27 3.51 -32.03
N ASP A 56 -22.39 2.80 -32.17
CA ASP A 56 -23.51 3.13 -33.05
C ASP A 56 -24.51 4.09 -32.38
N GLU A 57 -25.58 4.43 -33.10
CA GLU A 57 -26.60 5.39 -32.62
C GLU A 57 -27.35 4.87 -31.39
N GLU A 58 -27.37 3.55 -31.18
CA GLU A 58 -27.94 2.91 -30.01
C GLU A 58 -26.96 2.78 -28.84
N GLY A 59 -25.71 3.23 -28.98
CA GLY A 59 -24.65 3.14 -27.97
C GLY A 59 -24.04 1.75 -27.85
N ARG A 60 -24.05 0.94 -28.91
CA ARG A 60 -23.44 -0.40 -28.94
C ARG A 60 -22.14 -0.37 -29.75
N PRO A 61 -21.17 -1.27 -29.49
CA PRO A 61 -19.90 -1.24 -30.20
C PRO A 61 -20.10 -1.48 -31.70
N LYS A 62 -19.43 -0.66 -32.52
CA LYS A 62 -19.38 -0.79 -33.98
C LYS A 62 -18.41 -1.90 -34.37
N ALA A 63 -18.96 -2.96 -34.96
CA ALA A 63 -18.17 -3.99 -35.61
C ALA A 63 -17.86 -3.61 -37.08
N PRO A 64 -16.68 -4.00 -37.61
CA PRO A 64 -15.56 -4.58 -36.88
C PRO A 64 -14.84 -3.55 -36.01
N VAL A 65 -14.25 -4.00 -34.89
CA VAL A 65 -13.44 -3.13 -34.02
C VAL A 65 -12.26 -2.57 -34.80
N LYS A 66 -12.22 -1.25 -34.96
CA LYS A 66 -11.19 -0.58 -35.76
C LYS A 66 -9.86 -0.48 -35.00
N GLY A 67 -9.92 -0.26 -33.69
CA GLY A 67 -8.77 0.09 -32.88
C GLY A 67 -8.18 1.46 -33.24
N ILE A 68 -7.25 1.91 -32.42
CA ILE A 68 -6.38 3.05 -32.72
C ILE A 68 -5.02 2.56 -33.24
N PRO A 69 -4.25 3.37 -33.99
CA PRO A 69 -2.89 3.00 -34.36
C PRO A 69 -2.05 2.66 -33.13
N PHE A 70 -1.39 1.50 -33.14
CA PHE A 70 -0.54 1.12 -32.02
C PHE A 70 0.68 2.06 -31.92
N LYS A 71 0.92 2.56 -30.72
CA LYS A 71 2.12 3.31 -30.34
C LYS A 71 2.53 2.86 -28.94
N LYS A 72 3.83 2.83 -28.65
CA LYS A 72 4.30 2.60 -27.28
C LYS A 72 3.83 3.76 -26.37
N GLY A 73 3.45 3.44 -25.12
CA GLY A 73 3.05 4.43 -24.12
C GLY A 73 1.59 4.90 -24.17
N LEU A 74 0.68 4.14 -24.78
CA LEU A 74 -0.76 4.48 -24.77
C LEU A 74 -1.36 4.46 -23.34
N ASP A 75 -0.89 3.55 -22.49
CA ASP A 75 -1.16 3.49 -21.06
C ASP A 75 -0.58 4.71 -20.31
N THR A 76 0.63 5.13 -20.67
CA THR A 76 1.27 6.33 -20.12
C THR A 76 0.48 7.58 -20.49
N ARG A 77 -0.03 7.65 -21.73
CA ARG A 77 -0.90 8.75 -22.18
C ARG A 77 -2.18 8.87 -21.34
N VAL A 78 -2.82 7.75 -21.00
CA VAL A 78 -3.98 7.76 -20.06
C VAL A 78 -3.56 8.32 -18.71
N THR A 79 -2.40 7.90 -18.21
CA THR A 79 -1.86 8.36 -16.92
C THR A 79 -1.61 9.87 -16.93
N SER A 80 -1.00 10.42 -17.98
CA SER A 80 -0.82 11.87 -18.15
C SER A 80 -2.15 12.62 -18.15
N ILE A 81 -3.15 12.15 -18.90
CA ILE A 81 -4.49 12.77 -18.91
C ILE A 81 -5.07 12.85 -17.50
N ILE A 82 -4.91 11.80 -16.70
CA ILE A 82 -5.42 11.78 -15.33
C ILE A 82 -4.66 12.77 -14.44
N VAL A 83 -3.32 12.69 -14.41
CA VAL A 83 -2.49 13.53 -13.54
C VAL A 83 -2.64 15.01 -13.89
N ASP A 84 -2.73 15.34 -15.17
CA ASP A 84 -2.79 16.73 -15.64
C ASP A 84 -4.16 17.39 -15.45
N ASN A 85 -5.24 16.61 -15.31
CA ASN A 85 -6.60 17.15 -15.38
C ASN A 85 -7.52 16.79 -14.21
N ILE A 86 -7.23 15.72 -13.46
CA ILE A 86 -8.12 15.20 -12.43
C ILE A 86 -7.46 15.36 -11.07
N TYR A 87 -8.13 16.05 -10.15
CA TYR A 87 -7.69 16.20 -8.77
C TYR A 87 -8.78 15.78 -7.77
N PRO A 88 -8.47 14.91 -6.80
CA PRO A 88 -7.25 14.08 -6.72
C PRO A 88 -7.10 13.21 -7.97
N PRO A 89 -5.88 12.78 -8.35
CA PRO A 89 -5.72 11.84 -9.47
C PRO A 89 -6.46 10.52 -9.23
N VAL A 90 -6.96 9.90 -10.30
CA VAL A 90 -7.66 8.60 -10.26
C VAL A 90 -6.72 7.47 -10.62
N PHE A 91 -6.82 6.35 -9.91
CA PHE A 91 -5.93 5.21 -10.12
C PHE A 91 -6.69 4.07 -10.74
N CYS A 92 -6.32 3.75 -11.97
CA CYS A 92 -7.03 2.82 -12.81
C CYS A 92 -6.06 1.83 -13.45
N ASP A 93 -6.51 0.59 -13.59
CA ASP A 93 -5.80 -0.41 -14.37
C ASP A 93 -5.95 -0.11 -15.85
N LYS A 94 -4.87 -0.35 -16.60
CA LYS A 94 -4.78 -0.02 -18.02
C LYS A 94 -4.17 -1.20 -18.75
N TYR A 95 -4.90 -1.72 -19.72
CA TYR A 95 -4.45 -2.82 -20.54
C TYR A 95 -4.43 -2.37 -22.00
N VAL A 96 -3.30 -2.59 -22.68
CA VAL A 96 -3.15 -2.29 -24.11
C VAL A 96 -3.19 -3.61 -24.87
N VAL A 97 -4.28 -3.85 -25.58
CA VAL A 97 -4.47 -5.06 -26.38
C VAL A 97 -4.15 -4.74 -27.82
N THR A 98 -3.10 -5.35 -28.36
CA THR A 98 -2.64 -5.12 -29.74
C THR A 98 -3.13 -6.19 -30.69
N PHE A 99 -3.46 -5.81 -31.91
CA PHE A 99 -3.85 -6.73 -32.98
C PHE A 99 -3.45 -6.17 -34.35
N ASN A 100 -3.30 -7.04 -35.34
CA ASN A 100 -3.03 -6.61 -36.72
C ASN A 100 -4.33 -6.60 -37.53
N ARG A 101 -4.62 -5.50 -38.23
CA ARG A 101 -5.76 -5.41 -39.16
C ARG A 101 -5.31 -4.80 -40.47
N ASN A 102 -5.51 -5.55 -41.56
CA ASN A 102 -5.11 -5.18 -42.91
C ASN A 102 -3.62 -4.78 -43.01
N GLY A 103 -2.73 -5.49 -42.32
CA GLY A 103 -1.29 -5.22 -42.32
C GLY A 103 -0.87 -4.01 -41.47
N THR A 104 -1.79 -3.43 -40.68
CA THR A 104 -1.49 -2.33 -39.75
C THR A 104 -1.65 -2.77 -38.30
N ASP A 105 -0.67 -2.43 -37.46
CA ASP A 105 -0.75 -2.68 -36.02
C ASP A 105 -1.69 -1.69 -35.35
N ARG A 106 -2.68 -2.24 -34.67
CA ARG A 106 -3.75 -1.53 -33.97
C ARG A 106 -3.76 -1.93 -32.50
N ALA A 107 -4.40 -1.10 -31.70
CA ALA A 107 -4.61 -1.39 -30.30
C ALA A 107 -5.99 -0.94 -29.83
N VAL A 108 -6.48 -1.62 -28.80
CA VAL A 108 -7.55 -1.12 -27.92
C VAL A 108 -6.96 -0.93 -26.53
N VAL A 109 -7.26 0.21 -25.90
CA VAL A 109 -6.87 0.47 -24.51
C VAL A 109 -8.08 0.23 -23.63
N VAL A 110 -7.98 -0.73 -22.72
CA VAL A 110 -8.99 -1.00 -21.70
C VAL A 110 -8.58 -0.30 -20.43
N ILE A 111 -9.43 0.59 -19.91
CA ILE A 111 -9.20 1.32 -18.66
C ILE A 111 -10.26 0.88 -17.67
N GLN A 112 -9.85 0.25 -16.57
CA GLN A 112 -10.74 -0.11 -15.48
C GLN A 112 -10.62 0.94 -14.39
N VAL A 113 -11.66 1.76 -14.26
CA VAL A 113 -11.75 2.82 -13.27
C VAL A 113 -12.49 2.26 -12.05
N PRO A 114 -11.86 2.16 -10.87
CA PRO A 114 -12.56 1.75 -9.67
C PRO A 114 -13.52 2.85 -9.19
N GLN A 115 -14.50 2.47 -8.39
CA GLN A 115 -15.18 3.45 -7.53
C GLN A 115 -14.13 3.99 -6.57
N SER A 116 -13.85 5.29 -6.65
CA SER A 116 -12.75 5.86 -5.87
C SER A 116 -13.19 6.19 -4.46
N ASP A 117 -12.31 6.02 -3.51
CA ASP A 117 -12.48 6.38 -2.11
C ASP A 117 -12.09 7.85 -1.82
N MET A 118 -11.35 8.47 -2.75
CA MET A 118 -10.84 9.85 -2.73
C MET A 118 -11.84 10.91 -3.21
N THR A 119 -13.13 10.56 -3.27
CA THR A 119 -14.18 11.46 -3.78
C THR A 119 -14.30 12.76 -2.97
N PRO A 120 -14.72 13.88 -3.58
CA PRO A 120 -14.94 14.05 -5.02
C PRO A 120 -13.63 14.24 -5.80
N HIS A 121 -13.54 13.59 -6.95
CA HIS A 121 -12.63 13.95 -8.03
C HIS A 121 -13.22 15.12 -8.81
N ALA A 122 -12.39 16.09 -9.14
CA ALA A 122 -12.78 17.30 -9.83
C ALA A 122 -11.83 17.60 -10.98
N LEU A 123 -12.34 18.28 -11.99
CA LEU A 123 -11.61 18.81 -13.13
C LEU A 123 -11.48 20.33 -13.00
N ASN A 124 -10.72 20.95 -13.92
CA ASN A 124 -10.63 22.40 -14.10
C ASN A 124 -10.35 23.12 -12.76
N ASP A 125 -9.17 22.89 -12.20
CA ASP A 125 -8.72 23.48 -10.92
C ASP A 125 -9.70 23.25 -9.74
N ARG A 126 -10.36 22.09 -9.75
CA ARG A 126 -11.25 21.59 -8.68
C ARG A 126 -12.65 22.21 -8.68
N GLU A 127 -13.06 22.85 -9.77
CA GLU A 127 -14.39 23.46 -9.88
C GLU A 127 -15.47 22.50 -10.39
N ASP A 128 -15.08 21.50 -11.19
CA ASP A 128 -16.02 20.65 -11.92
C ASP A 128 -15.98 19.19 -11.45
N VAL A 129 -16.92 18.83 -10.58
CA VAL A 129 -17.15 17.42 -10.18
C VAL A 129 -18.14 16.79 -11.15
N TYR A 130 -17.77 15.67 -11.77
CA TYR A 130 -18.66 14.90 -12.64
C TYR A 130 -19.11 13.60 -11.97
N ILE A 131 -20.31 13.15 -12.28
CA ILE A 131 -20.90 11.89 -11.81
C ILE A 131 -21.55 11.15 -13.00
N ARG A 132 -21.65 9.82 -12.91
CA ARG A 132 -22.49 9.03 -13.83
C ARG A 132 -23.97 9.17 -13.48
N THR A 133 -24.80 9.29 -14.51
CA THR A 133 -26.27 9.35 -14.43
C THR A 133 -26.90 8.41 -15.45
N ASP A 134 -28.17 8.04 -15.24
CA ASP A 134 -28.96 7.23 -16.20
C ASP A 134 -29.39 8.01 -17.46
N ASP A 135 -28.82 9.20 -17.69
CA ASP A 135 -29.19 10.01 -18.84
C ASP A 135 -28.58 9.41 -20.11
N ARG A 136 -29.48 8.88 -20.94
CA ARG A 136 -29.19 8.16 -22.18
C ARG A 136 -28.44 9.01 -23.22
N ASN A 137 -28.52 10.34 -23.14
CA ASN A 137 -27.85 11.24 -24.08
C ASN A 137 -26.51 11.76 -23.53
N LYS A 138 -26.32 11.73 -22.21
CA LYS A 138 -25.11 12.22 -21.56
C LYS A 138 -24.89 11.53 -20.22
N LEU A 139 -24.15 10.43 -20.27
CA LEU A 139 -23.91 9.59 -19.11
C LEU A 139 -23.12 10.33 -18.01
N GLU A 140 -22.28 11.31 -18.35
CA GLU A 140 -21.56 12.16 -17.40
C GLU A 140 -22.18 13.56 -17.21
N ARG A 141 -22.58 13.88 -15.97
CA ARG A 141 -23.17 15.16 -15.60
C ARG A 141 -22.36 15.85 -14.50
N ARG A 142 -22.31 17.19 -14.51
CA ARG A 142 -21.75 17.96 -13.38
C ARG A 142 -22.63 17.75 -12.15
N ALA A 143 -22.02 17.40 -11.03
CA ALA A 143 -22.69 17.16 -9.76
C ALA A 143 -23.33 18.46 -9.24
N ASN A 144 -24.51 18.34 -8.63
CA ASN A 144 -25.12 19.43 -7.88
C ASN A 144 -24.52 19.49 -6.46
N ILE A 145 -24.89 20.53 -5.70
CA ILE A 145 -24.34 20.75 -4.36
C ILE A 145 -24.61 19.58 -3.41
N GLU A 146 -25.83 19.03 -3.41
CA GLU A 146 -26.21 17.88 -2.58
C GLU A 146 -25.35 16.64 -2.88
N ARG A 147 -25.07 16.39 -4.17
CA ARG A 147 -24.23 15.26 -4.55
C ARG A 147 -22.77 15.49 -4.17
N ILE A 148 -22.28 16.72 -4.28
CA ILE A 148 -20.93 17.07 -3.82
C ILE A 148 -20.84 16.87 -2.30
N GLU A 149 -21.83 17.32 -1.53
CA GLU A 149 -21.91 17.10 -0.08
C GLU A 149 -21.88 15.61 0.27
N TRP A 150 -22.62 14.77 -0.46
CA TRP A 150 -22.59 13.32 -0.27
C TRP A 150 -21.20 12.72 -0.51
N LEU A 151 -20.52 13.14 -1.58
CA LEU A 151 -19.16 12.69 -1.90
C LEU A 151 -18.15 13.15 -0.83
N LEU A 152 -18.30 14.37 -0.31
CA LEU A 152 -17.48 14.91 0.77
C LEU A 152 -17.73 14.18 2.10
N ASP A 153 -18.99 13.90 2.44
CA ASP A 153 -19.36 13.15 3.64
C ASP A 153 -18.76 11.74 3.62
N ARG A 154 -18.74 11.09 2.45
CA ARG A 154 -18.09 9.78 2.27
C ARG A 154 -16.60 9.84 2.60
N ARG A 155 -15.89 10.85 2.09
CA ARG A 155 -14.47 11.04 2.38
C ARG A 155 -14.23 11.36 3.84
N ARG A 156 -15.06 12.21 4.45
CA ARG A 156 -14.99 12.51 5.88
C ARG A 156 -15.18 11.26 6.74
N LYS A 157 -16.22 10.46 6.48
CA LYS A 157 -16.49 9.20 7.18
C LYS A 157 -15.33 8.21 7.07
N SER A 158 -14.69 8.14 5.90
CA SER A 158 -13.53 7.29 5.71
C SER A 158 -12.31 7.78 6.52
N ALA A 159 -12.08 9.10 6.56
CA ALA A 159 -11.04 9.69 7.40
C ALA A 159 -11.30 9.48 8.91
N GLU A 160 -12.54 9.62 9.35
CA GLU A 160 -12.98 9.34 10.73
C GLU A 160 -12.81 7.86 11.08
N LEU A 161 -13.20 6.95 10.19
CA LEU A 161 -12.99 5.51 10.34
C LEU A 161 -11.50 5.20 10.47
N LYS A 162 -10.64 5.76 9.61
CA LYS A 162 -9.19 5.59 9.69
C LYS A 162 -8.62 6.04 11.02
N GLN A 163 -9.03 7.21 11.51
CA GLN A 163 -8.60 7.70 12.82
C GLN A 163 -9.03 6.76 13.94
N ARG A 164 -10.28 6.31 13.93
CA ARG A 164 -10.80 5.33 14.89
C ARG A 164 -9.99 4.04 14.88
N ILE A 165 -9.73 3.46 13.70
CA ILE A 165 -8.95 2.23 13.58
C ILE A 165 -7.57 2.36 14.26
N TYR A 166 -6.89 3.50 14.06
CA TYR A 166 -5.60 3.77 14.70
C TYR A 166 -5.70 3.96 16.21
N LEU A 167 -6.69 4.72 16.68
CA LEU A 167 -6.92 4.96 18.10
C LEU A 167 -7.22 3.65 18.81
N ASP A 168 -8.13 2.85 18.27
CA ASP A 168 -8.54 1.57 18.84
C ASP A 168 -7.36 0.59 18.94
N ALA A 169 -6.52 0.52 17.90
CA ALA A 169 -5.30 -0.30 17.89
C ALA A 169 -4.27 0.17 18.93
N THR A 170 -4.08 1.48 19.04
CA THR A 170 -3.14 2.10 19.99
C THR A 170 -3.63 1.89 21.43
N ASP A 171 -4.92 2.07 21.70
CA ASP A 171 -5.54 1.85 23.01
C ASP A 171 -5.42 0.39 23.46
N ARG A 172 -5.61 -0.56 22.52
CA ARG A 172 -5.40 -1.99 22.79
C ARG A 172 -3.95 -2.27 23.17
N LEU A 173 -3.01 -1.74 22.41
CA LEU A 173 -1.58 -1.88 22.67
C LEU A 173 -1.20 -1.30 24.05
N GLU A 174 -1.64 -0.07 24.37
CA GLU A 174 -1.41 0.54 25.69
C GLU A 174 -2.02 -0.28 26.82
N THR A 175 -3.21 -0.85 26.60
CA THR A 175 -3.87 -1.71 27.58
C THR A 175 -3.04 -2.98 27.84
N ILE A 176 -2.39 -3.53 26.82
CA ILE A 176 -1.48 -4.68 26.97
C ILE A 176 -0.26 -4.29 27.80
N TYR A 177 0.35 -3.12 27.55
CA TYR A 177 1.47 -2.61 28.35
C TYR A 177 1.11 -2.43 29.84
N LYS A 178 -0.13 -2.01 30.13
CA LYS A 178 -0.60 -1.82 31.51
C LYS A 178 -0.83 -3.13 32.28
N ARG A 179 -0.68 -4.32 31.67
CA ARG A 179 -0.95 -5.61 32.34
C ARG A 179 0.20 -5.99 33.30
N PRO A 180 -0.04 -6.05 34.62
CA PRO A 180 1.04 -6.23 35.62
C PRO A 180 1.74 -7.60 35.58
N HIS A 181 1.07 -8.65 35.11
CA HIS A 181 1.53 -10.04 35.18
C HIS A 181 2.38 -10.48 33.97
N LEU A 182 2.53 -9.62 32.95
CA LEU A 182 3.38 -9.90 31.80
C LEU A 182 4.84 -9.49 32.02
N TRP A 183 5.13 -8.78 33.12
CA TRP A 183 6.47 -8.31 33.49
C TRP A 183 7.06 -9.28 34.52
N TRP A 184 7.75 -10.32 34.07
CA TRP A 184 8.42 -11.26 34.97
C TRP A 184 9.68 -10.62 35.56
N ASP A 185 9.49 -9.98 36.72
CA ASP A 185 10.43 -9.83 37.84
C ASP A 185 11.34 -8.56 37.96
N LYS A 186 11.29 -7.99 39.18
CA LYS A 186 12.34 -7.28 39.97
C LYS A 186 12.57 -5.76 40.06
N GLU A 187 11.79 -4.87 39.45
CA GLU A 187 11.82 -3.45 39.87
C GLU A 187 10.41 -2.92 40.15
N LYS A 188 10.10 -2.81 41.45
CA LYS A 188 8.82 -2.30 41.96
C LYS A 188 8.60 -0.80 41.69
N ASP A 189 9.58 -0.07 41.14
CA ASP A 189 9.55 1.40 41.06
C ASP A 189 9.98 1.98 39.70
N ALA A 190 10.09 1.18 38.63
CA ALA A 190 10.37 1.73 37.31
C ALA A 190 9.05 2.21 36.63
N PRO A 191 8.95 3.48 36.19
CA PRO A 191 7.74 3.97 35.54
C PRO A 191 7.42 3.12 34.31
N HIS A 192 6.18 2.63 34.25
CA HIS A 192 5.61 1.70 33.26
C HIS A 192 5.50 2.27 31.82
N SER A 193 6.53 2.96 31.36
CA SER A 193 6.71 3.45 30.00
C SER A 193 7.97 2.79 29.42
N PRO A 194 7.95 2.27 28.18
CA PRO A 194 9.13 1.66 27.59
C PRO A 194 10.21 2.74 27.46
N LYS A 195 11.26 2.68 28.29
CA LYS A 195 12.51 3.46 28.12
C LYS A 195 13.32 3.02 26.88
N PHE A 196 12.68 2.31 25.95
CA PHE A 196 13.29 1.68 24.80
C PHE A 196 12.90 2.43 23.54
N ALA A 197 13.82 2.48 22.58
CA ALA A 197 13.50 2.87 21.22
C ALA A 197 12.44 1.91 20.65
N LEU A 198 11.21 2.37 20.46
CA LEU A 198 10.06 1.52 20.12
C LEU A 198 9.61 1.81 18.69
N ALA A 199 9.81 0.87 17.78
CA ALA A 199 9.41 1.02 16.39
C ALA A 199 8.00 0.48 16.15
N THR A 200 7.14 1.33 15.61
CA THR A 200 5.78 1.02 15.20
C THR A 200 5.67 1.21 13.70
N PHE A 201 5.43 0.11 13.00
CA PHE A 201 5.15 0.04 11.58
C PHE A 201 3.64 -0.08 11.40
N SER A 202 3.06 0.76 10.54
CA SER A 202 1.64 0.62 10.20
C SER A 202 1.41 0.80 8.71
N ALA A 203 0.49 0.02 8.17
CA ALA A 203 -0.06 0.15 6.84
C ALA A 203 -1.58 0.16 6.97
N VAL A 204 -2.25 1.11 6.33
CA VAL A 204 -3.71 1.17 6.30
C VAL A 204 -4.14 1.74 4.96
N PRO A 205 -5.27 1.32 4.38
CA PRO A 205 -5.85 2.04 3.26
C PRO A 205 -5.99 3.53 3.60
N SER A 206 -5.66 4.40 2.65
CA SER A 206 -5.80 5.84 2.85
C SER A 206 -7.26 6.24 3.10
N PHE A 207 -8.17 5.41 2.60
CA PHE A 207 -9.61 5.56 2.76
C PHE A 207 -10.22 4.18 3.07
N PRO A 208 -10.13 3.72 4.32
CA PRO A 208 -10.75 2.47 4.71
C PRO A 208 -12.27 2.56 4.51
N TYR A 209 -12.86 1.44 4.14
CA TYR A 209 -14.30 1.22 4.06
C TYR A 209 -14.62 -0.16 4.62
N ILE A 210 -15.91 -0.49 4.72
CA ILE A 210 -16.32 -1.84 5.13
C ILE A 210 -15.96 -2.78 3.98
N LEU A 211 -14.86 -3.53 4.14
CA LEU A 211 -14.46 -4.58 3.22
C LEU A 211 -15.46 -5.75 3.35
N ASP A 212 -15.61 -6.52 2.28
CA ASP A 212 -16.32 -7.81 2.33
C ASP A 212 -15.40 -8.89 2.94
N THR A 213 -14.81 -8.57 4.09
CA THR A 213 -13.84 -9.38 4.83
C THR A 213 -14.27 -9.42 6.29
N SER A 214 -14.31 -10.61 6.87
CA SER A 214 -14.61 -10.79 8.29
C SER A 214 -13.34 -11.07 9.10
N VAL A 215 -13.45 -10.93 10.42
CA VAL A 215 -12.36 -11.28 11.34
C VAL A 215 -11.99 -12.77 11.25
N ASP A 216 -12.95 -13.64 10.91
CA ASP A 216 -12.70 -15.07 10.68
C ASP A 216 -11.81 -15.31 9.45
N VAL A 217 -12.04 -14.55 8.36
CA VAL A 217 -11.19 -14.60 7.17
C VAL A 217 -9.77 -14.20 7.54
N ILE A 218 -9.60 -13.11 8.29
CA ILE A 218 -8.28 -12.65 8.74
C ILE A 218 -7.63 -13.67 9.67
N SER A 219 -8.38 -14.28 10.59
CA SER A 219 -7.82 -15.28 11.51
C SER A 219 -7.33 -16.52 10.74
N ASN A 220 -8.10 -16.99 9.77
CA ASN A 220 -7.70 -18.11 8.92
C ASN A 220 -6.46 -17.78 8.10
N LEU A 221 -6.39 -16.57 7.56
CA LEU A 221 -5.24 -16.07 6.83
C LEU A 221 -3.98 -15.96 7.72
N CYS A 222 -4.13 -15.51 8.96
CA CYS A 222 -3.05 -15.49 9.94
C CYS A 222 -2.57 -16.91 10.32
N ARG A 223 -3.42 -17.94 10.23
CA ARG A 223 -3.08 -19.35 10.54
C ARG A 223 -2.41 -20.08 9.37
N SER A 224 -2.71 -19.70 8.12
CA SER A 224 -2.24 -20.41 6.93
C SER A 224 -0.74 -20.25 6.65
N LYS A 225 -0.06 -19.34 7.36
CA LYS A 225 1.30 -18.86 7.10
C LYS A 225 1.51 -18.23 5.72
N SER A 226 0.46 -18.06 4.90
CA SER A 226 0.60 -17.45 3.57
C SER A 226 1.02 -15.98 3.65
N LEU A 227 0.67 -15.29 4.74
CA LEU A 227 1.12 -13.93 5.04
C LEU A 227 2.59 -13.85 5.42
N CYS A 228 3.18 -14.92 5.95
CA CYS A 228 4.49 -14.83 6.56
C CYS A 228 5.60 -14.59 5.53
N SER A 229 6.61 -13.83 5.94
CA SER A 229 7.91 -13.69 5.27
C SER A 229 8.97 -14.30 6.18
N TYR A 230 9.82 -15.17 5.62
CA TYR A 230 10.86 -15.85 6.41
C TYR A 230 11.90 -14.86 6.93
N ASP A 231 12.33 -15.01 8.19
CA ASP A 231 13.44 -14.23 8.73
C ASP A 231 14.78 -14.70 8.15
N TYR A 232 15.25 -13.96 7.15
CA TYR A 232 16.54 -14.17 6.48
C TYR A 232 17.70 -13.44 7.17
N HIS A 233 17.46 -12.66 8.22
CA HIS A 233 18.46 -11.97 9.04
C HIS A 233 18.77 -12.78 10.31
N GLY A 234 17.88 -13.67 10.76
CA GLY A 234 18.05 -14.35 12.04
C GLY A 234 17.94 -13.39 13.24
N VAL A 235 17.23 -12.27 13.07
CA VAL A 235 16.83 -11.37 14.18
C VAL A 235 15.96 -12.15 15.16
N VAL A 236 15.13 -13.04 14.61
CA VAL A 236 14.27 -13.99 15.30
C VAL A 236 14.30 -15.31 14.52
N HIS A 237 14.46 -16.43 15.22
CA HIS A 237 14.34 -17.72 14.59
C HIS A 237 12.87 -17.96 14.19
N GLY A 238 12.47 -17.66 12.94
CA GLY A 238 11.14 -18.01 12.45
C GLY A 238 10.55 -17.14 11.35
N ASP A 239 9.22 -17.13 11.33
CA ASP A 239 8.36 -16.45 10.37
C ASP A 239 7.99 -15.05 10.88
N PHE A 240 8.03 -14.03 10.02
CA PHE A 240 7.49 -12.70 10.31
C PHE A 240 6.14 -12.48 9.58
N PRO A 241 5.10 -11.95 10.24
CA PRO A 241 5.02 -11.71 11.68
C PRO A 241 4.91 -13.03 12.45
N GLU A 242 5.31 -12.98 13.71
CA GLU A 242 5.28 -14.10 14.66
C GLU A 242 3.85 -14.29 15.21
N LEU A 243 3.03 -15.05 14.47
CA LEU A 243 1.62 -15.28 14.78
C LEU A 243 1.40 -16.63 15.50
N TYR A 244 1.88 -16.74 16.73
CA TYR A 244 1.85 -17.99 17.52
C TYR A 244 0.57 -18.19 18.35
N SER A 245 -0.01 -17.11 18.87
CA SER A 245 -1.10 -17.13 19.83
C SER A 245 -2.09 -16.00 19.53
N GLN A 246 -2.86 -16.18 18.46
CA GLN A 246 -3.84 -15.21 18.01
C GLN A 246 -4.92 -14.96 19.06
N LYS A 247 -5.19 -13.68 19.34
CA LYS A 247 -6.35 -13.18 20.07
C LYS A 247 -7.29 -12.52 19.07
N ILE A 248 -8.56 -12.86 19.13
CA ILE A 248 -9.58 -12.32 18.24
C ILE A 248 -10.39 -11.26 18.99
N THR A 249 -10.61 -10.12 18.36
CA THR A 249 -11.51 -9.05 18.81
C THR A 249 -12.69 -8.94 17.85
N GLN A 250 -13.61 -7.99 18.08
CA GLN A 250 -14.74 -7.77 17.18
C GLN A 250 -14.34 -7.36 15.76
N GLU A 251 -13.16 -6.72 15.60
CA GLU A 251 -12.76 -6.11 14.33
C GLU A 251 -11.33 -6.49 13.91
N SER A 252 -10.55 -7.16 14.75
CA SER A 252 -9.12 -7.42 14.52
C SER A 252 -8.61 -8.74 15.10
N VAL A 253 -7.58 -9.29 14.46
CA VAL A 253 -6.76 -10.41 14.95
C VAL A 253 -5.44 -9.85 15.44
N ILE A 254 -5.07 -10.21 16.67
CA ILE A 254 -3.93 -9.65 17.39
C ILE A 254 -3.01 -10.78 17.83
N ASP A 255 -1.71 -10.60 17.68
CA ASP A 255 -0.70 -11.43 18.34
C ASP A 255 0.27 -10.54 19.11
N TYR A 256 0.75 -11.05 20.23
CA TYR A 256 1.80 -10.39 20.98
C TYR A 256 2.54 -11.41 21.84
N HIS A 257 3.84 -11.21 21.97
CA HIS A 257 4.72 -12.03 22.80
C HIS A 257 5.86 -11.17 23.35
N TYR A 258 6.45 -11.65 24.45
CA TYR A 258 7.54 -10.96 25.12
C TYR A 258 8.88 -11.46 24.60
N THR A 259 9.85 -10.57 24.48
CA THR A 259 11.20 -10.93 24.02
C THR A 259 12.21 -10.77 25.16
N GLU A 260 12.91 -11.87 25.49
CA GLU A 260 13.96 -11.86 26.52
C GLU A 260 15.18 -11.00 26.13
N ARG A 261 15.46 -10.89 24.82
CA ARG A 261 16.64 -10.15 24.31
C ARG A 261 16.48 -8.62 24.33
N GLY A 262 15.26 -8.10 24.42
CA GLY A 262 14.98 -6.66 24.30
C GLY A 262 14.15 -6.07 25.43
N ASN A 263 13.79 -6.86 26.46
CA ASN A 263 12.89 -6.45 27.54
C ASN A 263 11.60 -5.77 27.05
N GLY A 264 11.05 -6.23 25.92
CA GLY A 264 9.92 -5.54 25.29
C GLY A 264 8.91 -6.47 24.60
N LEU A 265 7.73 -5.90 24.40
CA LEU A 265 6.58 -6.50 23.75
C LEU A 265 6.73 -6.40 22.23
N ARG A 266 6.63 -7.53 21.53
CA ARG A 266 6.32 -7.52 20.10
C ARG A 266 4.82 -7.64 19.94
N TYR A 267 4.26 -6.78 19.09
CA TYR A 267 2.83 -6.70 18.86
C TYR A 267 2.54 -6.72 17.37
N CYS A 268 1.50 -7.44 16.97
CA CYS A 268 1.03 -7.53 15.61
C CYS A 268 -0.51 -7.46 15.60
N GLU A 269 -1.08 -6.70 14.70
CA GLU A 269 -2.53 -6.60 14.54
C GLU A 269 -2.93 -6.46 13.07
N PHE A 270 -3.95 -7.22 12.69
CA PHE A 270 -4.64 -7.14 11.40
C PHE A 270 -6.12 -6.85 11.64
N SER A 271 -6.64 -5.77 11.07
CA SER A 271 -8.07 -5.41 11.17
C SER A 271 -8.85 -5.76 9.91
N MET A 272 -10.16 -5.98 10.06
CA MET A 272 -11.11 -6.15 8.94
C MET A 272 -11.27 -4.92 8.05
N TYR A 273 -10.67 -3.79 8.42
CA TYR A 273 -10.64 -2.56 7.64
C TYR A 273 -9.31 -2.34 6.90
N GLY A 274 -8.39 -3.30 6.97
CA GLY A 274 -7.11 -3.24 6.26
C GLY A 274 -5.95 -2.60 7.03
N LEU A 275 -6.11 -2.26 8.32
CA LEU A 275 -4.95 -1.97 9.17
C LEU A 275 -4.08 -3.22 9.32
N PHE A 276 -2.78 -3.08 9.04
CA PHE A 276 -1.71 -3.94 9.52
C PHE A 276 -0.79 -3.09 10.39
N LEU A 277 -0.72 -3.41 11.69
CA LEU A 277 0.12 -2.73 12.68
C LEU A 277 1.12 -3.74 13.25
N TYR A 278 2.39 -3.38 13.28
CA TYR A 278 3.45 -4.15 13.92
C TYR A 278 4.31 -3.26 14.81
N GLN A 279 4.68 -3.72 16.00
CA GLN A 279 5.55 -3.00 16.90
C GLN A 279 6.62 -3.91 17.50
N GLU A 280 7.85 -3.42 17.60
CA GLU A 280 8.93 -4.08 18.33
C GLU A 280 9.90 -3.08 18.97
N PRO A 281 10.58 -3.47 20.07
CA PRO A 281 11.72 -2.72 20.60
C PRO A 281 12.94 -2.85 19.65
N LEU A 282 13.66 -1.75 19.46
CA LEU A 282 14.88 -1.70 18.64
C LEU A 282 16.18 -1.53 19.44
N LEU A 283 16.09 -1.16 20.73
CA LEU A 283 17.23 -0.73 21.51
C LEU A 283 18.06 -1.91 22.02
N TRP A 284 19.36 -1.86 21.74
CA TRP A 284 20.36 -2.74 22.35
C TRP A 284 21.22 -1.92 23.29
N HIS A 285 21.60 -2.47 24.44
CA HIS A 285 22.48 -1.80 25.39
C HIS A 285 23.90 -2.36 25.28
N THR A 286 24.89 -1.47 25.19
CA THR A 286 26.29 -1.82 25.41
C THR A 286 26.83 -1.08 26.64
N GLN A 287 27.78 -1.69 27.34
CA GLN A 287 28.48 -1.04 28.45
C GLN A 287 29.86 -0.60 27.98
N GLN A 288 30.10 0.71 27.96
CA GLN A 288 31.41 1.28 27.67
C GLN A 288 31.79 2.28 28.76
N GLY A 289 32.90 2.02 29.46
CA GLY A 289 33.42 2.93 30.50
C GLY A 289 32.48 3.16 31.70
N GLY A 290 31.52 2.27 31.97
CA GLY A 290 30.55 2.40 33.07
C GLY A 290 29.28 3.18 32.71
N VAL A 291 29.14 3.65 31.46
CA VAL A 291 27.92 4.26 30.92
C VAL A 291 27.22 3.25 30.02
N SER A 292 25.92 3.03 30.24
CA SER A 292 25.07 2.23 29.34
C SER A 292 24.64 3.10 28.18
N THR A 293 25.06 2.77 26.96
CA THR A 293 24.65 3.47 25.74
C THR A 293 23.73 2.59 24.90
N GLY A 294 22.66 3.21 24.40
CA GLY A 294 21.69 2.54 23.54
C GLY A 294 22.13 2.57 22.07
N ILE A 295 22.15 1.41 21.43
CA ILE A 295 22.51 1.20 20.02
C ILE A 295 21.29 0.65 19.28
N ILE A 296 21.01 1.22 18.11
CA ILE A 296 20.00 0.73 17.16
C ILE A 296 20.71 0.23 15.91
N SER A 297 20.42 -1.00 15.48
CA SER A 297 20.97 -1.54 14.22
C SER A 297 20.18 -1.02 13.03
N CYS A 298 20.85 -0.31 12.11
CA CYS A 298 20.23 0.13 10.85
C CYS A 298 19.82 -1.07 9.99
N LEU A 299 20.61 -2.14 10.00
CA LEU A 299 20.35 -3.34 9.21
C LEU A 299 19.09 -4.06 9.70
N HIS A 300 18.85 -4.08 11.01
CA HIS A 300 17.59 -4.57 11.59
C HIS A 300 16.42 -3.76 11.04
N VAL A 301 16.47 -2.42 11.12
CA VAL A 301 15.37 -1.56 10.65
C VAL A 301 15.11 -1.77 9.14
N ILE A 302 16.16 -1.89 8.32
CA ILE A 302 16.03 -2.21 6.89
C ILE A 302 15.32 -3.56 6.70
N GLY A 303 15.81 -4.62 7.34
CA GLY A 303 15.25 -5.97 7.22
C GLY A 303 13.80 -6.06 7.70
N ARG A 304 13.48 -5.42 8.82
CA ARG A 304 12.11 -5.44 9.35
C ARG A 304 11.15 -4.66 8.46
N LEU A 305 11.54 -3.47 8.01
CA LEU A 305 10.71 -2.68 7.11
C LEU A 305 10.48 -3.41 5.78
N ASP A 306 11.52 -4.05 5.25
CA ASP A 306 11.45 -4.89 4.05
C ASP A 306 10.41 -6.03 4.22
N GLN A 307 10.47 -6.77 5.32
CA GLN A 307 9.49 -7.83 5.65
C GLN A 307 8.09 -7.26 5.85
N PHE A 308 7.96 -6.14 6.57
CA PHE A 308 6.69 -5.45 6.78
C PHE A 308 6.01 -5.09 5.46
N LEU A 309 6.74 -4.51 4.50
CA LEU A 309 6.21 -4.17 3.18
C LEU A 309 5.77 -5.42 2.39
N GLU A 310 6.50 -6.54 2.50
CA GLU A 310 6.10 -7.79 1.84
C GLU A 310 4.82 -8.36 2.43
N VAL A 311 4.71 -8.40 3.76
CA VAL A 311 3.52 -8.89 4.46
C VAL A 311 2.33 -7.98 4.19
N ALA A 312 2.51 -6.65 4.20
CA ALA A 312 1.48 -5.69 3.84
C ALA A 312 0.93 -5.97 2.43
N ARG A 313 1.82 -6.18 1.44
CA ARG A 313 1.41 -6.56 0.08
C ARG A 313 0.58 -7.85 0.07
N LYS A 314 1.08 -8.92 0.69
CA LYS A 314 0.37 -10.22 0.75
C LYS A 314 -0.99 -10.07 1.42
N PHE A 315 -1.07 -9.30 2.49
CA PHE A 315 -2.32 -9.04 3.19
C PHE A 315 -3.32 -8.33 2.28
N TYR A 316 -2.93 -7.24 1.63
CA TYR A 316 -3.83 -6.50 0.73
C TYR A 316 -4.24 -7.25 -0.53
N ASP A 317 -3.40 -8.16 -1.03
CA ASP A 317 -3.78 -9.09 -2.10
C ASP A 317 -4.93 -10.03 -1.65
N GLU A 318 -4.86 -10.54 -0.42
CA GLU A 318 -5.81 -11.52 0.13
C GLU A 318 -7.15 -10.88 0.54
N ILE A 319 -7.11 -9.68 1.13
CA ILE A 319 -8.34 -8.93 1.51
C ILE A 319 -8.87 -8.03 0.39
N ASN A 320 -8.33 -8.16 -0.83
CA ASN A 320 -8.76 -7.48 -2.04
C ASN A 320 -8.87 -5.95 -1.90
N VAL A 321 -7.85 -5.35 -1.27
CA VAL A 321 -7.75 -3.89 -1.11
C VAL A 321 -7.09 -3.29 -2.34
N TRP A 322 -7.66 -2.17 -2.80
CA TRP A 322 -7.19 -1.40 -3.95
C TRP A 322 -6.85 0.03 -3.55
N GLY A 323 -6.05 0.71 -4.38
CA GLY A 323 -5.78 2.14 -4.23
C GLY A 323 -4.59 2.47 -3.35
N LEU A 324 -4.69 3.60 -2.65
CA LEU A 324 -3.61 4.15 -1.82
C LEU A 324 -3.58 3.49 -0.45
N ILE A 325 -2.36 3.18 -0.02
CA ILE A 325 -2.00 2.68 1.30
C ILE A 325 -1.12 3.74 1.97
N ASP A 326 -1.50 4.13 3.18
CA ASP A 326 -0.68 4.96 4.04
C ASP A 326 0.22 4.09 4.91
N LEU A 327 1.52 4.19 4.64
CA LEU A 327 2.59 3.61 5.41
C LEU A 327 3.09 4.61 6.45
N ARG A 328 3.40 4.10 7.64
CA ARG A 328 4.01 4.87 8.72
C ARG A 328 5.07 4.06 9.43
N LEU A 329 6.23 4.66 9.65
CA LEU A 329 7.25 4.20 10.59
C LEU A 329 7.36 5.26 11.68
N LYS A 330 6.94 4.92 12.89
CA LYS A 330 7.13 5.75 14.09
C LYS A 330 8.17 5.09 14.98
N ILE A 331 9.17 5.83 15.45
CA ILE A 331 10.13 5.33 16.46
C ILE A 331 10.14 6.31 17.62
N ASP A 332 9.67 5.86 18.77
CA ASP A 332 9.63 6.65 20.00
C ASP A 332 10.92 6.45 20.82
N ASN A 333 11.32 7.43 21.63
CA ASN A 333 12.44 7.36 22.60
C ASN A 333 13.81 7.08 21.98
N ILE A 334 14.19 7.83 20.93
CA ILE A 334 15.49 7.67 20.26
C ILE A 334 16.56 8.66 20.72
N PHE A 335 16.22 9.72 21.47
CA PHE A 335 17.16 10.75 21.89
C PHE A 335 18.36 10.18 22.66
N GLY A 336 19.57 10.58 22.27
CA GLY A 336 20.81 10.16 22.91
C GLY A 336 21.27 8.75 22.56
N ASN A 337 20.48 7.98 21.80
CA ASN A 337 20.89 6.67 21.29
C ASN A 337 21.70 6.83 20.00
N THR A 338 22.59 5.86 19.73
CA THR A 338 23.38 5.80 18.49
C THR A 338 22.82 4.77 17.52
N ILE A 339 23.17 4.91 16.24
CA ILE A 339 22.91 3.92 15.20
C ILE A 339 24.20 3.18 14.80
N SER A 340 24.10 1.87 14.56
CA SER A 340 25.12 1.10 13.86
C SER A 340 24.72 0.86 12.40
N LEU A 341 25.66 1.07 11.48
CA LEU A 341 25.47 0.87 10.04
C LEU A 341 26.01 -0.48 9.54
N HIS A 342 26.73 -1.23 10.37
CA HIS A 342 27.29 -2.53 10.01
C HIS A 342 26.87 -3.61 11.03
N ASP A 343 27.35 -4.84 10.83
CA ASP A 343 27.11 -5.96 11.76
C ASP A 343 27.91 -5.81 13.09
N ASP A 344 28.54 -4.66 13.33
CA ASP A 344 29.28 -4.35 14.54
C ASP A 344 28.43 -3.49 15.52
N TRP A 345 28.31 -3.94 16.76
CA TRP A 345 27.55 -3.24 17.80
C TRP A 345 28.43 -2.16 18.47
N SER A 346 29.13 -1.38 17.66
CA SER A 346 30.05 -0.34 18.12
C SER A 346 29.31 0.97 18.35
N PHE A 347 29.69 1.69 19.41
CA PHE A 347 29.19 3.01 19.71
C PHE A 347 29.95 4.07 18.89
N ASP A 348 29.22 5.00 18.28
CA ASP A 348 29.78 6.08 17.45
C ASP A 348 29.20 7.44 17.90
N GLU A 349 30.00 8.24 18.59
CA GLU A 349 29.60 9.57 19.08
C GLU A 349 29.16 10.52 17.96
N GLY A 350 29.59 10.29 16.72
CA GLY A 350 29.19 11.09 15.57
C GLY A 350 27.77 10.80 15.07
N ARG A 351 27.14 9.71 15.51
CA ARG A 351 25.86 9.19 15.00
C ARG A 351 24.78 9.06 16.07
N ILE A 352 24.73 10.02 16.97
CA ILE A 352 23.74 10.11 18.03
C ILE A 352 22.47 10.81 17.52
N SER A 353 21.30 10.35 17.96
CA SER A 353 20.05 11.07 17.68
C SER A 353 19.87 12.27 18.60
N HIS A 354 19.55 13.40 18.00
CA HIS A 354 19.20 14.65 18.69
C HIS A 354 17.68 14.88 18.75
N GLN A 355 16.87 13.94 18.25
CA GLN A 355 15.42 14.03 18.23
C GLN A 355 14.83 13.06 19.28
N PRO A 356 13.69 13.42 19.92
CA PRO A 356 13.01 12.51 20.84
C PRO A 356 12.40 11.30 20.12
N ASP A 357 11.87 11.53 18.92
CA ASP A 357 11.11 10.58 18.12
C ASP A 357 11.35 10.76 16.61
N LEU A 358 10.89 9.77 15.86
CA LEU A 358 10.80 9.78 14.40
C LEU A 358 9.38 9.43 13.98
N ASP A 359 8.81 10.14 13.01
CA ASP A 359 7.51 9.81 12.40
C ASP A 359 7.57 10.01 10.88
N VAL A 360 7.91 8.94 10.16
CA VAL A 360 7.95 8.91 8.70
C VAL A 360 6.61 8.40 8.16
N LYS A 361 6.00 9.17 7.27
CA LYS A 361 4.76 8.80 6.57
C LYS A 361 4.97 8.77 5.06
N ARG A 362 4.35 7.81 4.38
CA ARG A 362 4.33 7.67 2.93
C ARG A 362 2.97 7.18 2.47
N SER A 363 2.42 7.80 1.44
CA SER A 363 1.26 7.26 0.71
C SER A 363 1.77 6.62 -0.56
N VAL A 364 1.49 5.34 -0.74
CA VAL A 364 1.91 4.56 -1.91
C VAL A 364 0.73 3.78 -2.44
N TYR A 365 0.79 3.36 -3.68
CA TYR A 365 -0.25 2.50 -4.21
C TYR A 365 0.02 1.07 -3.80
N LYS A 366 -1.04 0.28 -3.66
CA LYS A 366 -0.92 -1.14 -3.33
C LYS A 366 0.03 -1.90 -4.28
N ASP A 367 0.03 -1.60 -5.58
CA ASP A 367 0.94 -2.24 -6.55
C ASP A 367 2.39 -1.73 -6.47
N GLU A 368 2.60 -0.54 -5.92
CA GLU A 368 3.95 0.00 -5.68
C GLU A 368 4.66 -0.73 -4.54
N LEU A 369 3.92 -1.36 -3.61
CA LEU A 369 4.50 -2.28 -2.61
C LEU A 369 5.26 -3.45 -3.26
N LYS A 370 4.91 -3.80 -4.50
CA LYS A 370 5.63 -4.78 -5.33
C LYS A 370 6.65 -4.11 -6.24
N THR A 371 6.21 -3.14 -7.04
CA THR A 371 6.99 -2.61 -8.17
C THR A 371 8.03 -1.56 -7.79
N LYS A 372 7.82 -0.81 -6.70
CA LYS A 372 8.70 0.28 -6.22
C LYS A 372 9.17 0.06 -4.79
N ARG A 373 9.13 -1.18 -4.33
CA ARG A 373 9.44 -1.59 -2.96
C ARG A 373 10.79 -1.10 -2.46
N VAL A 374 11.82 -1.22 -3.29
CA VAL A 374 13.20 -0.81 -2.96
C VAL A 374 13.28 0.71 -2.82
N ASP A 375 12.61 1.47 -3.69
CA ASP A 375 12.58 2.94 -3.62
C ASP A 375 11.86 3.44 -2.37
N ILE A 376 10.74 2.80 -2.00
CA ILE A 376 10.00 3.07 -0.76
C ILE A 376 10.91 2.84 0.45
N LEU A 377 11.61 1.69 0.47
CA LEU A 377 12.53 1.32 1.54
C LEU A 377 13.67 2.34 1.67
N LYS A 378 14.35 2.68 0.57
CA LYS A 378 15.41 3.71 0.55
C LYS A 378 14.92 5.05 1.09
N GLY A 379 13.75 5.50 0.64
CA GLY A 379 13.18 6.77 1.06
C GLY A 379 12.92 6.86 2.57
N ILE A 380 12.39 5.79 3.16
CA ILE A 380 12.12 5.75 4.62
C ILE A 380 13.42 5.61 5.42
N ILE A 381 14.34 4.75 4.97
CA ILE A 381 15.61 4.51 5.66
C ILE A 381 16.53 5.73 5.62
N GLN A 382 16.50 6.50 4.53
CA GLN A 382 17.24 7.75 4.43
C GLN A 382 16.78 8.77 5.49
N GLU A 383 15.47 8.92 5.69
CA GLU A 383 14.91 9.79 6.74
C GLU A 383 15.25 9.27 8.14
N PHE A 384 15.16 7.95 8.35
CA PHE A 384 15.59 7.34 9.60
C PHE A 384 17.05 7.67 9.91
N CYS A 385 17.98 7.51 8.96
CA CYS A 385 19.40 7.82 9.20
C CYS A 385 19.69 9.30 9.42
N PHE A 386 18.91 10.21 8.83
CA PHE A 386 19.05 11.64 9.13
C PHE A 386 18.80 11.96 10.60
N THR A 387 17.94 11.19 11.30
CA THR A 387 17.73 11.40 12.75
C THR A 387 18.98 11.13 13.59
N PHE A 388 19.92 10.32 13.08
CA PHE A 388 21.19 9.98 13.72
C PHE A 388 22.39 10.68 13.06
N ASN A 389 22.18 11.86 12.47
CA ASN A 389 23.22 12.67 11.84
C ASN A 389 24.06 11.91 10.79
N THR A 390 23.44 10.96 10.09
CA THR A 390 24.13 10.15 9.08
C THR A 390 23.30 9.99 7.81
N LYS A 391 23.92 9.42 6.77
CA LYS A 391 23.26 9.10 5.51
C LYS A 391 23.57 7.66 5.13
N VAL A 392 22.59 7.01 4.55
CA VAL A 392 22.81 5.73 3.89
C VAL A 392 23.30 6.03 2.48
N THR A 393 24.38 5.40 2.05
CA THR A 393 24.77 5.49 0.63
C THR A 393 23.65 4.90 -0.21
N ASP A 394 23.37 5.48 -1.39
CA ASP A 394 22.26 5.03 -2.26
C ASP A 394 22.23 3.51 -2.52
N ASN A 395 23.41 2.88 -2.48
CA ASN A 395 23.59 1.46 -2.73
C ASN A 395 23.60 0.55 -1.48
N ALA A 396 23.55 1.09 -0.26
CA ALA A 396 23.68 0.26 0.95
C ALA A 396 22.41 -0.59 1.19
N VAL A 397 21.23 -0.03 0.93
CA VAL A 397 19.97 -0.80 0.97
C VAL A 397 19.97 -1.91 -0.08
N GLU A 398 20.36 -1.61 -1.32
CA GLU A 398 20.44 -2.62 -2.38
C GLU A 398 21.48 -3.70 -2.09
N THR A 399 22.67 -3.30 -1.65
CA THR A 399 23.75 -4.22 -1.27
C THR A 399 23.27 -5.15 -0.15
N TYR A 400 22.56 -4.61 0.84
CA TYR A 400 21.94 -5.38 1.89
C TYR A 400 20.92 -6.37 1.35
N LEU A 401 19.94 -5.92 0.55
CA LEU A 401 18.94 -6.80 -0.04
C LEU A 401 19.56 -7.89 -0.93
N LYS A 402 20.59 -7.55 -1.71
CA LYS A 402 21.32 -8.49 -2.56
C LYS A 402 22.02 -9.58 -1.76
N ARG A 403 22.67 -9.21 -0.63
CA ARG A 403 23.35 -10.16 0.27
C ARG A 403 22.42 -11.27 0.74
N TYR A 404 21.13 -10.98 0.91
CA TYR A 404 20.13 -11.93 1.39
C TYR A 404 19.19 -12.46 0.29
N GLY A 405 19.51 -12.23 -0.99
CA GLY A 405 18.70 -12.71 -2.13
C GLY A 405 17.33 -12.07 -2.22
N ARG A 406 17.15 -10.86 -1.68
CA ARG A 406 15.88 -10.12 -1.60
C ARG A 406 15.70 -9.08 -2.70
N LEU A 407 16.77 -8.78 -3.44
CA LEU A 407 16.75 -7.81 -4.53
C LEU A 407 16.00 -8.35 -5.76
N ASP A 408 16.33 -9.59 -6.18
CA ASP A 408 15.86 -10.17 -7.45
C ASP A 408 14.45 -10.81 -7.39
N ILE A 409 13.88 -10.99 -6.19
CA ILE A 409 12.53 -11.60 -6.01
C ILE A 409 11.42 -10.73 -6.63
N PHE A 410 11.70 -9.47 -6.96
CA PHE A 410 10.70 -8.53 -7.48
C PHE A 410 11.12 -7.77 -8.75
N GLU A 411 12.35 -7.93 -9.26
CA GLU A 411 12.78 -7.36 -10.55
C GLU A 411 12.46 -8.24 -11.76
N GLY A 412 11.83 -9.41 -11.56
CA GLY A 412 11.37 -10.25 -12.68
C GLY A 412 12.48 -11.05 -13.36
N ASN A 413 13.51 -11.50 -12.62
CA ASN A 413 14.36 -12.59 -13.07
C ASN A 413 13.88 -13.91 -12.46
N THR A 414 13.10 -14.66 -13.24
CA THR A 414 12.90 -16.09 -13.00
C THR A 414 14.22 -16.80 -13.26
N ASP A 415 15.04 -16.98 -12.23
CA ASP A 415 16.15 -17.91 -12.32
C ASP A 415 15.61 -19.33 -12.08
N SER A 416 15.24 -19.96 -13.18
CA SER A 416 15.01 -21.40 -13.27
C SER A 416 16.33 -22.13 -13.10
N SER A 417 16.88 -22.14 -11.90
CA SER A 417 17.91 -23.10 -11.52
C SER A 417 18.01 -23.21 -10.01
N ARG A 418 17.21 -24.11 -9.44
CA ARG A 418 17.61 -24.96 -8.32
C ARG A 418 16.82 -26.25 -8.42
N ALA A 419 17.54 -27.27 -8.91
CA ALA A 419 17.20 -28.68 -8.78
C ALA A 419 17.20 -29.10 -7.30
#